data_AF-A0AAD6RIP5-F1
#
_entry.id   AF-A0AAD6RIP5-F1
#
_cell.length_a   1.000
_cell.length_b   1.000
_cell.length_c   1.000
_cell.angle_alpha   90.00
_cell.angle_beta   90.00
_cell.angle_gamma   90.00
#
_symmetry.space_group_name_H-M   'P 1'
#
loop_
_entity.id
_entity.type
_entity.pdbx_description
1 polymer ?
#
loop_
_entity_poly.entity_id
_entity_poly.type
_entity_poly.pdbx_seq_one_letter_code
_entity_poly.pdbx_strand_id
1 'polypeptide(L)'
;MLEFFISGGDGLPRGVVENHVARARHVIKLHSYETRELIEDLKSVSGVERQRGGSRLGADTPTLLRILCHRSDSEASQFLKKQFKIPKSSV
;
A
#
# COMPACT_ATOMS: atom_id res chain seq x y z
N MET A 1 15.19 16.50 -1.57
CA MET A 1 14.12 16.54 -0.55
C MET A 1 14.64 16.31 0.88
N LEU A 2 15.59 15.39 1.11
CA LEU A 2 16.15 15.11 2.45
C LEU A 2 17.00 16.26 3.04
N GLU A 3 17.65 17.05 2.18
CA GLU A 3 18.64 18.06 2.62
C GLU A 3 18.04 19.30 3.28
N PHE A 4 16.72 19.53 3.17
CA PHE A 4 16.05 20.68 3.78
C PHE A 4 15.75 20.52 5.28
N PHE A 5 15.90 19.32 5.85
CA PHE A 5 15.68 19.09 7.28
C PHE A 5 16.93 19.35 8.13
N ILE A 6 18.08 19.64 7.51
CA ILE A 6 19.33 19.94 8.20
C ILE A 6 19.45 21.46 8.31
N SER A 7 18.55 22.07 9.09
CA SER A 7 18.61 23.51 9.41
C SER A 7 19.59 23.73 10.55
N GLY A 8 20.88 23.90 10.25
CA GLY A 8 21.85 24.61 11.11
C GLY A 8 21.89 24.29 12.62
N GLY A 9 21.55 23.06 13.04
CA GLY A 9 21.59 22.64 14.44
C GLY A 9 20.23 22.38 15.14
N ASP A 10 19.09 22.68 14.50
CA ASP A 10 17.73 22.51 15.09
C ASP A 10 16.86 21.48 14.32
N GLY A 11 17.49 20.75 13.39
CA GLY A 11 16.85 19.70 12.60
C GLY A 11 16.71 18.38 13.35
N LEU A 12 15.72 17.56 12.99
CA LEU A 12 15.63 16.19 13.48
C LEU A 12 16.90 15.40 13.10
N PRO A 13 17.44 14.56 13.99
CA PRO A 13 18.60 13.73 13.67
C PRO A 13 18.36 12.93 12.39
N ARG A 14 19.39 12.79 11.56
CA ARG A 14 19.31 12.08 10.28
C ARG A 14 18.66 10.69 10.41
N GLY A 15 19.02 9.93 11.45
CA GLY A 15 18.43 8.62 11.72
C GLY A 15 16.91 8.66 12.01
N VAL A 16 16.42 9.73 12.66
CA VAL A 16 14.99 9.94 12.91
C VAL A 16 14.27 10.21 11.60
N VAL A 17 14.79 11.12 10.77
CA VAL A 17 14.22 11.42 9.45
C VAL A 17 14.24 10.18 8.56
N GLU A 18 15.36 9.45 8.48
CA GLU A 18 15.48 8.24 7.67
C GLU A 18 14.49 7.15 8.09
N ASN A 19 14.25 6.99 9.39
CA ASN A 19 13.27 6.05 9.94
C ASN A 19 11.82 6.45 9.63
N HIS A 20 11.47 7.73 9.80
CA HIS A 20 10.13 8.22 9.43
C HIS A 20 9.89 8.08 7.93
N VAL A 21 10.89 8.43 7.12
CA VAL A 21 10.80 8.35 5.65
C VAL A 21 10.80 6.90 5.17
N ALA A 22 11.37 5.93 5.91
CA ALA A 22 11.38 4.52 5.51
C ALA A 22 9.96 3.96 5.30
N ARG A 23 9.05 4.24 6.24
CA ARG A 23 7.64 3.82 6.12
C ARG A 23 6.93 4.53 4.98
N ALA A 24 7.14 5.84 4.84
CA ALA A 24 6.55 6.62 3.76
C ALA A 24 7.02 6.15 2.37
N ARG A 25 8.32 5.87 2.20
CA ARG A 25 8.90 5.35 0.95
C ARG A 25 8.25 4.03 0.53
N HIS A 26 8.00 3.14 1.49
CA HIS A 26 7.35 1.88 1.19
C HIS A 26 5.93 2.08 0.65
N VAL A 27 5.12 2.92 1.32
CA VAL A 27 3.76 3.24 0.86
C VAL A 27 3.78 3.95 -0.50
N ILE A 28 4.68 4.92 -0.70
CA ILE A 28 4.85 5.60 -2.00
C ILE A 28 5.16 4.59 -3.10
N LYS A 29 6.05 3.63 -2.83
CA LYS A 29 6.37 2.55 -3.78
C LYS A 29 5.12 1.71 -4.09
N LEU A 30 4.31 1.37 -3.09
CA LEU A 30 3.06 0.63 -3.31
C LEU A 30 2.09 1.35 -4.25
N HIS A 31 2.02 2.68 -4.20
CA HIS A 31 1.20 3.47 -5.13
C HIS A 31 1.71 3.43 -6.57
N SER A 32 3.01 3.17 -6.80
CA SER A 32 3.59 3.09 -8.15
C SER A 32 3.31 1.78 -8.90
N TYR A 33 2.96 0.70 -8.21
CA TYR A 33 2.62 -0.58 -8.85
C TYR A 33 1.29 -0.52 -9.59
N GLU A 34 1.12 -1.36 -10.60
CA GLU A 34 -0.16 -1.50 -11.29
C GLU A 34 -1.23 -2.11 -10.36
N THR A 35 -2.50 -1.81 -10.64
CA THR A 35 -3.62 -2.37 -9.85
C THR A 35 -3.55 -3.90 -9.81
N ARG A 36 -3.19 -4.55 -10.93
CA ARG A 36 -3.12 -6.00 -11.03
C ARG A 36 -2.08 -6.61 -10.10
N GLU A 37 -0.90 -6.01 -10.04
CA GLU A 37 0.17 -6.47 -9.13
C GLU A 37 -0.27 -6.38 -7.66
N LEU A 38 -0.97 -5.31 -7.29
CA LEU A 38 -1.52 -5.14 -5.94
C LEU A 38 -2.61 -6.16 -5.62
N ILE A 39 -3.46 -6.51 -6.59
CA ILE A 39 -4.49 -7.54 -6.45
C ILE A 39 -3.87 -8.94 -6.29
N GLU A 40 -2.88 -9.27 -7.11
CA GLU A 40 -2.15 -10.54 -7.04
C GLU A 40 -1.47 -10.71 -5.68
N ASP A 41 -0.79 -9.66 -5.21
CA ASP A 41 -0.14 -9.67 -3.89
C ASP A 41 -1.16 -9.80 -2.77
N LEU A 42 -2.32 -9.12 -2.88
CA LEU A 42 -3.40 -9.24 -1.91
C LEU A 42 -3.95 -10.67 -1.86
N LYS A 43 -4.13 -11.33 -3.00
CA LYS A 43 -4.60 -12.72 -3.06
C LYS A 43 -3.63 -13.70 -2.42
N SER A 44 -2.32 -13.49 -2.59
CA SER A 44 -1.30 -14.36 -1.99
C SER A 44 -1.26 -14.22 -0.46
N VAL A 45 -1.36 -12.99 0.07
CA VAL A 45 -1.33 -12.77 1.54
C VAL A 45 -2.66 -13.07 2.24
N SER A 46 -3.78 -12.92 1.56
CA SER A 46 -5.11 -13.17 2.14
C SER A 46 -5.51 -14.65 2.15
N GLY A 47 -4.68 -15.52 1.56
CA GLY A 47 -4.96 -16.95 1.45
C GLY A 47 -6.18 -17.28 0.57
N VAL A 48 -6.61 -16.31 -0.26
CA VAL A 48 -7.73 -16.46 -1.20
C VAL A 48 -7.36 -17.42 -2.33
N GLU A 49 -6.08 -17.45 -2.71
CA GLU A 49 -5.52 -18.48 -3.57
C GLU A 49 -4.66 -19.43 -2.72
N ARG A 50 -4.72 -20.74 -3.02
CA ARG A 50 -4.08 -21.82 -2.24
C ARG A 50 -2.53 -21.76 -2.24
N GLN A 51 -1.97 -20.71 -2.85
CA GLN A 51 -0.56 -20.43 -2.92
C GLN A 51 -0.14 -19.68 -1.65
N ARG A 52 0.36 -20.43 -0.66
CA ARG A 52 0.95 -19.89 0.57
C ARG A 52 2.28 -19.20 0.25
N GLY A 53 2.22 -17.97 -0.24
CA GLY A 53 3.36 -17.09 -0.41
C GLY A 53 3.17 -15.82 0.42
N GLY A 54 4.22 -15.38 1.12
CA GLY A 54 4.24 -14.06 1.73
C GLY A 54 4.12 -12.95 0.67
N SER A 55 3.88 -11.72 1.11
CA SER A 55 3.81 -10.55 0.21
C SER A 55 5.11 -10.42 -0.58
N ARG A 56 5.01 -10.42 -1.91
CA ARG A 56 6.10 -10.07 -2.82
C ARG A 56 6.40 -8.57 -2.76
N LEU A 57 5.39 -7.76 -2.46
CA LEU A 57 5.50 -6.31 -2.39
C LEU A 57 5.91 -5.81 -1.00
N GLY A 58 5.96 -6.69 0.00
CA GLY A 58 6.33 -6.38 1.39
C GLY A 58 5.24 -5.71 2.21
N ALA A 59 3.98 -5.76 1.76
CA ALA A 59 2.83 -5.14 2.41
C ALA A 59 1.89 -6.19 3.02
N ASP A 60 1.27 -5.85 4.14
CA ASP A 60 0.25 -6.69 4.75
C ASP A 60 -1.14 -6.49 4.10
N THR A 61 -2.05 -7.44 4.35
CA THR A 61 -3.43 -7.40 3.85
C THR A 61 -4.12 -6.06 4.13
N PRO A 62 -4.08 -5.49 5.36
CA PRO A 62 -4.70 -4.19 5.64
C PRO A 62 -4.13 -3.03 4.81
N THR A 63 -2.82 -3.01 4.57
CA THR A 63 -2.18 -1.95 3.76
C THR A 63 -2.61 -2.04 2.31
N LEU A 64 -2.56 -3.24 1.72
CA LEU A 64 -3.00 -3.47 0.34
C LEU A 64 -4.47 -3.12 0.12
N LEU A 65 -5.34 -3.50 1.06
CA LEU A 65 -6.76 -3.12 1.02
C LEU A 65 -6.95 -1.61 1.06
N ARG A 66 -6.26 -0.90 1.97
CA ARG A 66 -6.36 0.56 2.04
C ARG A 66 -5.93 1.21 0.73
N ILE A 67 -4.84 0.75 0.12
CA ILE A 67 -4.37 1.32 -1.15
C ILE A 67 -5.39 1.07 -2.25
N LEU A 68 -5.88 -0.17 -2.41
CA LEU A 68 -6.87 -0.52 -3.43
C LEU A 68 -8.19 0.24 -3.25
N CYS A 69 -8.65 0.41 -2.00
CA CYS A 69 -9.88 1.15 -1.71
C CYS A 69 -9.80 2.64 -2.09
N HIS A 70 -8.62 3.27 -1.96
CA HIS A 70 -8.44 4.71 -2.20
C HIS A 70 -7.83 5.04 -3.57
N ARG A 71 -7.59 4.04 -4.43
CA ARG A 71 -6.91 4.24 -5.73
C ARG A 71 -7.79 4.93 -6.79
N SER A 72 -9.08 5.11 -6.54
CA SER A 72 -10.08 5.62 -7.52
C SER A 72 -10.05 4.89 -8.86
N ASP A 73 -9.65 3.62 -8.83
CA ASP A 73 -9.49 2.76 -10.01
C ASP A 73 -10.66 1.79 -10.15
N SER A 74 -11.14 1.62 -11.38
CA SER A 74 -12.31 0.81 -11.67
C SER A 74 -12.04 -0.69 -11.52
N GLU A 75 -10.84 -1.15 -11.87
CA GLU A 75 -10.42 -2.55 -11.74
C GLU A 75 -10.30 -2.92 -10.25
N ALA A 76 -9.64 -2.08 -9.45
CA ALA A 76 -9.57 -2.23 -7.99
C ALA A 76 -10.97 -2.28 -7.37
N SER A 77 -11.85 -1.35 -7.75
CA SER A 77 -13.22 -1.28 -7.24
C SER A 77 -14.04 -2.53 -7.59
N GLN A 78 -13.94 -3.03 -8.82
CA GLN A 78 -14.64 -4.23 -9.26
C GLN A 78 -14.14 -5.48 -8.51
N PHE A 79 -12.83 -5.63 -8.38
CA PHE A 79 -12.22 -6.71 -7.62
C PHE A 79 -12.69 -6.71 -6.17
N LEU A 80 -12.58 -5.57 -5.48
CA LEU A 80 -12.96 -5.45 -4.06
C LEU A 80 -14.45 -5.76 -3.84
N LYS A 81 -15.33 -5.23 -4.70
CA LYS A 81 -16.78 -5.52 -4.64
C LYS A 81 -17.07 -7.01 -4.79
N LYS A 82 -16.41 -7.68 -5.75
CA LYS A 82 -16.58 -9.12 -5.99
C LYS A 82 -16.03 -9.95 -4.83
N GLN A 83 -14.82 -9.64 -4.37
CA GLN A 83 -14.10 -10.42 -3.38
C GLN A 83 -14.74 -10.32 -1.99
N PHE A 84 -15.11 -9.10 -1.58
CA PHE A 84 -15.67 -8.84 -0.25
C PHE A 84 -17.19 -8.73 -0.24
N LYS A 85 -17.84 -9.01 -1.37
CA LYS A 85 -19.30 -8.94 -1.55
C LYS A 85 -19.88 -7.59 -1.09
N ILE A 86 -19.14 -6.51 -1.35
CA ILE A 86 -19.53 -5.16 -0.93
C ILE A 86 -20.76 -4.77 -1.76
N PRO A 87 -21.88 -4.41 -1.13
CA PRO A 87 -23.07 -3.99 -1.85
C PRO A 87 -22.77 -2.74 -2.68
N LYS A 88 -23.54 -2.54 -3.76
CA LYS A 88 -23.50 -1.26 -4.47
C LYS A 88 -23.84 -0.17 -3.45
N SER A 89 -23.08 0.93 -3.46
CA SER A 89 -23.43 2.09 -2.64
C SER A 89 -24.86 2.48 -3.00
N SER A 90 -25.72 2.61 -2.00
CA SER A 90 -27.05 3.16 -2.22
C SER A 90 -26.87 4.61 -2.67
N VAL A 91 -27.55 4.97 -3.75
CA VAL A 91 -27.66 6.35 -4.24
C VAL A 91 -28.58 7.16 -3.35
#